data_AF-A0A1C6UCA9-F1
#
_entry.id   AF-A0A1C6UCA9-F1
#
_cell.length_a   1.000
_cell.length_b   1.000
_cell.length_c   1.000
_cell.angle_alpha   90.00
_cell.angle_beta   90.00
_cell.angle_gamma   90.00
#
_symmetry.space_group_name_H-M   'P 1'
#
loop_
_entity.id
_entity.type
_entity.pdbx_description
1 polymer ?
#
loop_
_entity_poly.entity_id
_entity_poly.type
_entity_poly.pdbx_seq_one_letter_code
_entity_poly.pdbx_strand_id
1 'polypeptide(L)'
;MLQAGGLLILGAAVVPTAGCGLFGRGDDADPTPDPLEPLVATALDLAARHRAAATADPELAARLTPIAEAHQAHAAELTRLTGRSAPATPVTPPATASPDPGRDGDRSAVLAALRDAEQQGREAARQACVDAPAERAALLGSIAAARATHVEALK
;
A
#
# COMPACT_ATOMS: atom_id res chain seq x y z
N MET A 1 -15.51 6.50 71.31
CA MET A 1 -15.35 7.67 72.20
C MET A 1 -14.49 8.70 71.49
N LEU A 2 -14.99 9.95 71.44
CA LEU A 2 -14.35 11.25 71.12
C LEU A 2 -13.53 11.37 69.81
N GLN A 3 -13.96 12.06 68.73
CA GLN A 3 -14.21 13.51 68.45
C GLN A 3 -12.98 14.42 68.25
N ALA A 4 -13.15 15.34 67.29
CA ALA A 4 -12.33 16.52 66.88
C ALA A 4 -11.02 16.23 66.13
N GLY A 5 -10.60 16.92 65.06
CA GLY A 5 -10.99 18.16 64.35
C GLY A 5 -9.80 18.42 63.37
N GLY A 6 -9.96 18.73 62.09
CA GLY A 6 -10.43 20.00 61.53
C GLY A 6 -9.22 20.89 61.16
N LEU A 7 -8.87 21.00 59.87
CA LEU A 7 -8.26 22.20 59.28
C LEU A 7 -8.29 22.16 57.74
N LEU A 8 -9.09 23.05 57.14
CA LEU A 8 -8.98 23.49 55.75
C LEU A 8 -7.76 24.42 55.63
N ILE A 9 -6.81 24.11 54.75
CA ILE A 9 -5.82 25.08 54.29
C ILE A 9 -5.98 25.27 52.78
N LEU A 10 -6.15 26.55 52.42
CA LEU A 10 -6.20 27.14 51.10
C LEU A 10 -4.94 26.85 50.28
N GLY A 11 -5.08 26.95 48.96
CA GLY A 11 -4.12 26.48 47.98
C GLY A 11 -2.72 27.09 48.02
N ALA A 12 -1.81 26.34 47.40
CA ALA A 12 -0.64 26.89 46.73
C ALA A 12 -0.52 26.17 45.39
N ALA A 13 -0.97 26.84 44.33
CA ALA A 13 -0.58 26.50 42.97
C ALA A 13 0.93 26.71 42.88
N VAL A 14 1.70 25.63 43.01
CA VAL A 14 3.09 25.62 42.56
C VAL A 14 3.07 25.47 41.05
N VAL A 15 3.05 26.61 40.38
CA VAL A 15 3.45 26.75 38.97
C VAL A 15 4.88 26.22 38.89
N PRO A 16 5.16 25.10 38.19
CA PRO A 16 6.53 24.80 37.85
C PRO A 16 7.01 25.95 36.97
N THR A 17 7.94 26.70 37.53
CA THR A 17 8.71 27.76 36.91
C THR A 17 9.04 27.42 35.47
N ALA A 18 8.75 28.35 34.56
CA ALA A 18 9.18 28.34 33.17
C ALA A 18 10.68 28.01 33.09
N GLY A 19 10.99 26.74 32.86
CA GLY A 19 12.27 26.32 32.37
C GLY A 19 12.33 26.73 30.91
N CYS A 20 13.13 27.76 30.61
CA CYS A 20 13.58 28.08 29.27
C CYS A 20 14.46 26.92 28.75
N GLY A 21 13.83 25.79 28.42
CA GLY A 21 14.34 24.84 27.44
C GLY A 21 13.91 25.31 26.06
N LEU A 22 14.58 26.34 25.55
CA LEU A 22 14.38 26.85 24.20
C LEU A 22 14.85 25.75 23.21
N PHE A 23 13.91 25.14 22.50
CA PHE A 23 14.05 23.96 21.61
C PHE A 23 13.81 22.62 22.32
N GLY A 24 12.55 22.41 22.70
CA GLY A 24 12.01 21.10 23.02
C GLY A 24 12.26 20.11 21.88
N ARG A 25 13.25 19.26 22.08
CA ARG A 25 13.31 17.93 21.49
C ARG A 25 12.26 17.10 22.24
N GLY A 26 11.01 17.21 21.78
CA GLY A 26 9.86 16.51 22.36
C GLY A 26 9.02 15.96 21.23
N ASP A 27 9.13 14.63 21.06
CA ASP A 27 8.33 13.77 20.20
C ASP A 27 8.67 13.80 18.70
N ASP A 28 9.87 13.33 18.36
CA ASP A 28 10.11 12.69 17.05
C ASP A 28 9.42 11.30 17.07
N ALA A 29 8.10 11.26 17.23
CA ALA A 29 7.34 10.04 16.98
C ALA A 29 7.41 9.77 15.48
N ASP A 30 7.90 8.60 15.10
CA ASP A 30 7.97 8.19 13.69
C ASP A 30 6.58 8.37 13.08
N PRO A 31 6.45 9.08 11.95
CA PRO A 31 5.14 9.36 11.38
C PRO A 31 4.42 8.04 11.08
N THR A 32 3.20 7.91 11.59
CA THR A 32 2.35 6.74 11.33
C THR A 32 2.27 6.52 9.81
N PRO A 33 2.55 5.30 9.31
CA PRO A 33 2.49 4.99 7.88
C PRO A 33 1.12 5.33 7.29
N ASP A 34 1.11 5.85 6.05
CA ASP A 34 -0.16 6.08 5.35
C ASP A 34 -0.85 4.72 5.12
N PRO A 35 -2.15 4.57 5.43
CA PRO A 35 -2.86 3.29 5.30
C PRO A 35 -2.90 2.74 3.86
N LEU A 36 -2.55 3.54 2.85
CA LEU A 36 -2.45 3.10 1.45
C LEU A 36 -1.07 2.53 1.07
N GLU A 37 -0.07 2.54 1.98
CA GLU A 37 1.25 1.91 1.73
C GLU A 37 1.17 0.47 1.22
N PRO A 38 0.35 -0.42 1.82
CA PRO A 38 0.23 -1.80 1.34
C PRO A 38 -0.29 -1.87 -0.10
N LEU A 39 -1.14 -0.92 -0.53
CA LEU A 39 -1.66 -0.86 -1.89
C LEU A 39 -0.58 -0.45 -2.90
N VAL A 40 0.35 0.45 -2.51
CA VAL A 40 1.52 0.80 -3.34
C VAL A 40 2.38 -0.44 -3.57
N ALA A 41 2.75 -1.14 -2.49
CA ALA A 41 3.58 -2.35 -2.57
C ALA A 41 2.91 -3.44 -3.43
N THR A 42 1.61 -3.67 -3.22
CA THR A 42 0.84 -4.66 -3.99
C THR A 42 0.77 -4.30 -5.48
N ALA A 43 0.63 -3.02 -5.83
CA ALA A 43 0.63 -2.59 -7.23
C ALA A 43 2.01 -2.83 -7.89
N LEU A 44 3.10 -2.52 -7.20
CA LEU A 44 4.45 -2.80 -7.70
C LEU A 44 4.72 -4.30 -7.89
N ASP A 45 4.28 -5.13 -6.94
CA ASP A 45 4.39 -6.59 -7.03
C ASP A 45 3.59 -7.13 -8.23
N LEU A 46 2.33 -6.70 -8.41
CA LEU A 46 1.53 -7.10 -9.58
C LEU A 46 2.18 -6.68 -10.91
N ALA A 47 2.74 -5.47 -10.97
CA ALA A 47 3.49 -5.03 -12.16
C ALA A 47 4.69 -5.94 -12.45
N ALA A 48 5.45 -6.32 -11.42
CA ALA A 48 6.61 -7.20 -11.55
C ALA A 48 6.19 -8.60 -12.03
N ARG A 49 5.13 -9.19 -11.44
CA ARG A 49 4.62 -10.51 -11.84
C ARG A 49 4.17 -10.55 -13.30
N HIS A 50 3.43 -9.54 -13.74
CA HIS A 50 2.99 -9.45 -15.15
C HIS A 50 4.18 -9.30 -16.10
N ARG A 51 5.19 -8.51 -15.73
CA ARG A 51 6.40 -8.32 -16.54
C ARG A 51 7.25 -9.59 -16.60
N ALA A 52 7.36 -10.32 -15.49
CA ALA A 52 8.05 -11.60 -15.43
C ALA A 52 7.38 -12.64 -16.34
N ALA A 53 6.05 -12.75 -16.27
CA ALA A 53 5.29 -13.63 -17.15
C ALA A 53 5.39 -13.24 -18.64
N ALA A 54 5.34 -11.94 -18.95
CA ALA A 54 5.55 -11.45 -20.32
C ALA A 54 6.95 -11.75 -20.87
N THR A 55 7.96 -11.77 -19.98
CA THR A 55 9.35 -12.08 -20.35
C THR A 55 9.55 -13.58 -20.54
N ALA A 56 8.91 -14.40 -19.71
CA ALA A 56 8.99 -15.87 -19.79
C ALA A 56 8.21 -16.44 -20.99
N ASP A 57 7.09 -15.81 -21.37
CA ASP A 57 6.29 -16.20 -22.53
C ASP A 57 6.02 -14.99 -23.43
N PRO A 58 6.85 -14.78 -24.48
CA PRO A 58 6.70 -13.65 -25.40
C PRO A 58 5.37 -13.62 -26.15
N GLU A 59 4.67 -14.74 -26.32
CA GLU A 59 3.33 -14.75 -26.94
C GLU A 59 2.29 -14.04 -26.07
N LEU A 60 2.51 -13.99 -24.75
CA LEU A 60 1.67 -13.26 -23.81
C LEU A 60 2.05 -11.79 -23.67
N ALA A 61 3.20 -11.36 -24.21
CA ALA A 61 3.75 -10.03 -23.93
C ALA A 61 2.82 -8.88 -24.35
N ALA A 62 2.16 -9.01 -25.51
CA ALA A 62 1.21 -8.00 -26.00
C ALA A 62 -0.01 -7.82 -25.07
N ARG A 63 -0.38 -8.87 -24.33
CA ARG A 63 -1.48 -8.86 -23.37
C ARG A 63 -1.06 -8.41 -21.98
N LEU A 64 0.10 -8.89 -21.50
CA LEU A 64 0.53 -8.69 -20.12
C LEU A 64 1.30 -7.39 -19.89
N THR A 65 2.00 -6.87 -20.91
CA THR A 65 2.77 -5.62 -20.78
C THR A 65 1.89 -4.41 -20.44
N PRO A 66 0.74 -4.18 -21.13
CA PRO A 66 -0.15 -3.07 -20.78
C PRO A 66 -0.69 -3.17 -19.35
N ILE A 67 -0.95 -4.38 -18.86
CA ILE A 67 -1.41 -4.60 -17.47
C ILE A 67 -0.30 -4.25 -16.47
N ALA A 68 0.95 -4.64 -16.77
CA ALA A 68 2.10 -4.27 -15.94
C ALA A 68 2.29 -2.76 -15.87
N GLU A 69 2.14 -2.05 -17.00
CA GLU A 69 2.24 -0.59 -17.07
C GLU A 69 1.11 0.10 -16.30
N ALA A 70 -0.13 -0.40 -16.38
CA ALA A 70 -1.24 0.12 -15.60
C ALA A 70 -0.97 0.03 -14.10
N HIS A 71 -0.40 -1.07 -13.60
CA HIS A 71 -0.04 -1.19 -12.19
C HIS A 71 1.09 -0.26 -11.76
N GLN A 72 2.08 -0.01 -12.64
CA GLN A 72 3.10 1.01 -12.37
C GLN A 72 2.48 2.41 -12.28
N ALA A 73 1.55 2.74 -13.17
CA ALA A 73 0.82 4.01 -13.12
C ALA A 73 -0.01 4.13 -11.83
N HIS A 74 -0.69 3.07 -11.41
CA HIS A 74 -1.42 3.05 -10.13
C HIS A 74 -0.48 3.25 -8.93
N ALA A 75 0.67 2.57 -8.90
CA ALA A 75 1.65 2.72 -7.83
C ALA A 75 2.20 4.16 -7.74
N ALA A 76 2.49 4.79 -8.87
CA ALA A 76 2.94 6.17 -8.93
C ALA A 76 1.89 7.14 -8.38
N GLU A 77 0.63 6.95 -8.78
CA GLU A 77 -0.47 7.81 -8.35
C GLU A 77 -0.81 7.62 -6.86
N LEU A 78 -0.79 6.38 -6.36
CA LEU A 78 -0.91 6.09 -4.93
C LEU A 78 0.25 6.71 -4.14
N THR A 79 1.48 6.64 -4.64
CA THR A 79 2.64 7.25 -4.00
C THR A 79 2.46 8.77 -3.86
N ARG A 80 2.01 9.44 -4.95
CA ARG A 80 1.66 10.86 -4.95
C ARG A 80 0.58 11.18 -3.91
N LEU A 81 -0.45 10.34 -3.79
CA LEU A 81 -1.54 10.53 -2.84
C LEU A 81 -1.09 10.38 -1.37
N THR A 82 -0.13 9.49 -1.10
CA THR A 82 0.45 9.30 0.25
C THR A 82 1.45 10.38 0.65
N GLY A 83 1.74 11.36 -0.22
CA GLY A 83 2.70 12.43 0.06
C GLY A 83 4.16 11.97 0.15
N ARG A 84 4.47 10.71 -0.20
CA ARG A 84 5.85 10.23 -0.31
C ARG A 84 6.44 10.69 -1.65
N SER A 85 7.60 11.34 -1.61
CA SER A 85 8.50 11.36 -2.77
C SER A 85 8.88 9.92 -3.07
N ALA A 86 8.64 9.45 -4.30
CA ALA A 86 8.98 8.09 -4.69
C ALA A 86 10.47 7.82 -4.38
N PRO A 87 10.83 6.73 -3.66
CA PRO A 87 12.23 6.39 -3.46
C PRO A 87 12.88 6.12 -4.81
N ALA A 88 13.97 6.82 -5.11
CA ALA A 88 14.72 6.71 -6.37
C ALA A 88 15.60 5.44 -6.46
N THR A 89 15.29 4.40 -5.69
CA THR A 89 16.09 3.17 -5.68
C THR A 89 15.37 2.05 -6.42
N PRO A 90 15.97 1.47 -7.47
CA PRO A 90 15.45 0.25 -8.06
C PRO A 90 15.62 -0.86 -7.01
N VAL A 91 14.51 -1.38 -6.48
CA VAL A 91 14.52 -2.68 -5.80
C VAL A 91 14.56 -3.73 -6.89
N THR A 92 15.72 -4.34 -7.09
CA THR A 92 15.84 -5.55 -7.91
C THR A 92 15.24 -6.70 -7.11
N PRO A 93 14.11 -7.30 -7.54
CA PRO A 93 13.62 -8.51 -6.89
C PRO A 93 14.62 -9.66 -7.07
N PRO A 94 14.74 -10.58 -6.10
CA PRO A 94 15.53 -11.79 -6.29
C PRO A 94 15.00 -12.58 -7.49
N ALA A 95 15.92 -13.06 -8.33
CA ALA A 95 15.59 -13.90 -9.47
C ALA A 95 15.07 -15.27 -8.96
N THR A 96 13.76 -15.45 -8.94
CA THR A 96 13.17 -16.79 -8.93
C THR A 96 13.39 -17.43 -10.28
N ALA A 97 14.00 -18.60 -10.30
CA ALA A 97 14.17 -19.40 -11.51
C ALA A 97 12.81 -19.64 -12.18
N SER A 98 12.66 -19.17 -13.41
CA SER A 98 11.48 -19.46 -14.22
C SER A 98 11.52 -20.92 -14.69
N PRO A 99 10.40 -21.66 -14.63
CA PRO A 99 10.29 -22.91 -15.36
C PRO A 99 10.40 -22.65 -16.87
N ASP A 100 10.93 -23.65 -17.56
CA ASP A 100 11.07 -23.72 -19.01
C ASP A 100 9.70 -23.58 -19.70
N PRO A 101 9.48 -22.59 -20.60
CA PRO A 101 8.21 -22.40 -21.28
C PRO A 101 8.04 -23.50 -22.33
N GLY A 102 7.42 -24.62 -21.94
CA GLY A 102 7.34 -25.79 -22.82
C GLY A 102 6.07 -26.62 -22.72
N ARG A 103 5.09 -26.26 -21.89
CA ARG A 103 3.82 -27.02 -21.79
C ARG A 103 2.64 -26.07 -21.60
N ASP A 104 1.58 -26.27 -22.37
CA ASP A 104 0.31 -25.52 -22.26
C ASP A 104 -0.26 -25.51 -20.83
N GLY A 105 0.02 -26.56 -20.04
CA GLY A 105 -0.34 -26.64 -18.63
C GLY A 105 0.36 -25.59 -17.74
N ASP A 106 1.59 -25.19 -18.08
CA ASP A 106 2.34 -24.17 -17.35
C ASP A 106 1.79 -22.77 -17.66
N ARG A 107 1.47 -22.50 -18.93
CA ARG A 107 0.82 -21.25 -19.35
C ARG A 107 -0.52 -21.04 -18.66
N SER A 108 -1.37 -22.07 -18.62
CA SER A 108 -2.68 -22.00 -17.95
C SER A 108 -2.52 -21.73 -16.44
N ALA A 109 -1.55 -22.39 -15.79
CA ALA A 109 -1.26 -22.17 -14.38
C ALA A 109 -0.77 -20.74 -14.09
N VAL A 110 0.12 -20.20 -14.94
CA VAL A 110 0.60 -18.80 -14.83
C VAL A 110 -0.56 -17.82 -14.96
N LEU A 111 -1.43 -17.99 -15.96
CA LEU A 111 -2.58 -17.10 -16.15
C LEU A 111 -3.59 -17.20 -15.00
N ALA A 112 -3.82 -18.40 -14.46
CA ALA A 112 -4.67 -18.60 -13.29
C ALA A 112 -4.09 -17.88 -12.06
N ALA A 113 -2.78 -18.02 -11.80
CA ALA A 113 -2.12 -17.36 -10.68
C ALA A 113 -2.15 -15.83 -10.80
N LEU A 114 -1.95 -15.27 -12.00
CA LEU A 114 -2.11 -13.83 -12.25
C LEU A 114 -3.55 -13.39 -12.02
N ARG A 115 -4.54 -14.17 -12.48
CA ARG A 115 -5.96 -13.85 -12.30
C ARG A 115 -6.35 -13.85 -10.82
N ASP A 116 -5.86 -14.80 -10.03
CA ASP A 116 -6.11 -14.85 -8.59
C ASP A 116 -5.46 -13.67 -7.86
N ALA A 117 -4.26 -13.26 -8.28
CA ALA A 117 -3.59 -12.08 -7.75
C ALA A 117 -4.36 -10.79 -8.08
N GLU A 118 -4.88 -10.64 -9.31
CA GLU A 118 -5.74 -9.51 -9.69
C GLU A 118 -7.05 -9.47 -8.90
N GLN A 119 -7.67 -10.62 -8.65
CA GLN A 119 -8.90 -10.70 -7.84
C GLN A 119 -8.66 -10.25 -6.39
N GLN A 120 -7.57 -10.73 -5.77
CA GLN A 120 -7.16 -10.31 -4.42
C GLN A 120 -6.85 -8.81 -4.41
N GLY A 121 -6.11 -8.34 -5.41
CA GLY A 121 -5.78 -6.94 -5.56
C GLY A 121 -7.00 -6.04 -5.76
N ARG A 122 -8.00 -6.50 -6.53
CA ARG A 122 -9.28 -5.80 -6.70
C ARG A 122 -10.01 -5.67 -5.38
N GLU A 123 -10.07 -6.76 -4.61
CA GLU A 123 -10.79 -6.77 -3.33
C GLU A 123 -10.13 -5.84 -2.31
N ALA A 124 -8.80 -5.85 -2.22
CA ALA A 124 -8.06 -4.91 -1.38
C ALA A 124 -8.31 -3.44 -1.80
N ALA A 125 -8.32 -3.14 -3.11
CA ALA A 125 -8.61 -1.80 -3.60
C ALA A 125 -10.07 -1.38 -3.35
N ARG A 126 -11.01 -2.31 -3.50
CA ARG A 126 -12.43 -2.10 -3.18
C ARG A 126 -12.60 -1.79 -1.70
N GLN A 127 -11.97 -2.55 -0.82
CA GLN A 127 -12.05 -2.33 0.62
C GLN A 127 -11.43 -0.98 1.02
N ALA A 128 -10.23 -0.67 0.48
CA ALA A 128 -9.62 0.64 0.68
C ALA A 128 -10.52 1.79 0.19
N CYS A 129 -11.23 1.61 -0.94
CA CYS A 129 -12.19 2.60 -1.43
C CYS A 129 -13.37 2.82 -0.46
N VAL A 130 -13.82 1.77 0.23
CA VAL A 130 -14.91 1.85 1.23
C VAL A 130 -14.44 2.56 2.49
N ASP A 131 -13.21 2.28 2.93
CA ASP A 131 -12.67 2.78 4.20
C ASP A 131 -12.06 4.20 4.08
N ALA A 132 -11.74 4.64 2.87
CA ALA A 132 -11.06 5.90 2.64
C ALA A 132 -12.00 7.13 2.68
N PRO A 133 -11.47 8.32 3.04
CA PRO A 133 -12.16 9.59 2.84
C PRO A 133 -12.56 9.81 1.37
N ALA A 134 -13.61 10.61 1.15
CA ALA A 134 -14.22 10.82 -0.16
C ALA A 134 -13.22 11.33 -1.21
N GLU A 135 -12.21 12.10 -0.80
CA GLU A 135 -11.17 12.66 -1.66
C GLU A 135 -10.27 11.59 -2.27
N ARG A 136 -10.13 10.44 -1.59
CA ARG A 136 -9.30 9.31 -2.03
C ARG A 136 -10.13 8.21 -2.71
N ALA A 137 -11.42 8.13 -2.39
CA ALA A 137 -12.32 7.07 -2.85
C ALA A 137 -12.41 6.99 -4.39
N ALA A 138 -12.44 8.12 -5.10
CA ALA A 138 -12.53 8.13 -6.56
C ALA A 138 -11.35 7.41 -7.23
N LEU A 139 -10.11 7.67 -6.78
CA LEU A 139 -8.92 6.99 -7.29
C LEU A 139 -8.97 5.49 -6.96
N LEU A 140 -9.28 5.13 -5.72
CA LEU A 140 -9.29 3.75 -5.26
C LEU A 140 -10.37 2.92 -5.97
N GLY A 141 -11.54 3.50 -6.21
CA GLY A 141 -12.60 2.90 -7.02
C GLY A 141 -12.18 2.67 -8.47
N SER A 142 -11.47 3.64 -9.07
CA SER A 142 -10.88 3.49 -10.41
C SER A 142 -9.87 2.34 -10.48
N ILE A 143 -8.98 2.23 -9.48
CA ILE A 143 -8.02 1.12 -9.38
C ILE A 143 -8.73 -0.22 -9.25
N ALA A 144 -9.77 -0.31 -8.41
CA ALA A 144 -10.59 -1.52 -8.27
C ALA A 144 -11.27 -1.90 -9.60
N ALA A 145 -11.82 -0.93 -10.32
CA ALA A 145 -12.43 -1.15 -11.63
C ALA A 145 -11.40 -1.63 -12.68
N ALA A 146 -10.22 -1.01 -12.73
CA ALA A 146 -9.14 -1.44 -13.62
C ALA A 146 -8.72 -2.89 -13.35
N ARG A 147 -8.56 -3.27 -12.07
CA ARG A 147 -8.23 -4.65 -11.68
C ARG A 147 -9.33 -5.64 -12.04
N ALA A 148 -10.60 -5.25 -12.00
CA ALA A 148 -11.69 -6.07 -12.53
C ALA A 148 -11.54 -6.31 -14.04
N THR A 149 -11.18 -5.28 -14.80
CA THR A 149 -10.90 -5.41 -16.24
C THR A 149 -9.69 -6.32 -16.51
N HIS A 150 -8.65 -6.26 -15.68
CA HIS A 150 -7.49 -7.16 -15.80
C HIS A 150 -7.86 -8.63 -15.58
N VAL A 151 -8.72 -8.93 -14.60
CA VAL A 151 -9.24 -10.29 -14.36
C VAL A 151 -9.90 -10.85 -15.63
N GLU A 152 -10.68 -10.02 -16.33
CA GLU A 152 -11.33 -10.39 -17.59
C GLU A 152 -10.31 -10.57 -18.73
N ALA A 153 -9.31 -9.69 -18.83
CA ALA A 153 -8.24 -9.80 -19.83
C ALA A 153 -7.39 -11.08 -19.66
N LEU A 154 -7.30 -11.61 -18.45
CA LEU A 154 -6.54 -12.83 -18.14
C LEU A 154 -7.33 -14.11 -18.40
N LYS A 155 -8.61 -14.06 -18.78
CA LYS A 155 -9.37 -15.24 -19.24
C LYS A 155 -8.70 -15.92 -20.43
#